data_AF-A0ABD3NNU8-F1
#
_entry.id   AF-A0ABD3NNU8-F1
#
_cell.length_a   1.000
_cell.length_b   1.000
_cell.length_c   1.000
_cell.angle_alpha   90.00
_cell.angle_beta   90.00
_cell.angle_gamma   90.00
#
_symmetry.space_group_name_H-M   'P 1'
#
loop_
_entity.id
_entity.type
_entity.pdbx_description
1 polymer ?
#
loop_
_entity_poly.entity_id
_entity_poly.type
_entity_poly.pdbx_seq_one_letter_code
_entity_poly.pdbx_strand_id
1 'polypeptide(L)'
;MMDTLVKFTPSQSHRFDFPVGCPVWHLPRVSNEEGSSTVFKGTVDAVYFHPTRKMLYRVVHNDNVIGDLLPESELVYAFQCPVTVAPSNNDQDDNEYVDAVVLQAKKSENGQVVYTVMYGVDGRYSAYKEGIEASRIKYRHCATNQDVPSSGKKEPKNDEGEISAEANGESNKPPVSEVTCEPVAEESLDDGSRMTSLEQGSKDAGTASKSAETKISNIEQSHVAEGATNKYSSLELSHAANSMASSGLRRLDSMGSPSADAGLPNKRPNLSDNTKPSHPSFEITLPIWLQKDRESRLLLYSHLYGPPDNPHYKRIRKEANCNMLVHKNTESNRPMTISITHLNDNPYKADKHFTVARKMIQEILLKFKMPGLPPIGEDGSSGRLLYEIMKCFGKNPLQSTSGAVTQLHPFTKDQKYHCMSIVELPSQFTVKGRSYHGDYLKSKSMLKKIRATNCTVYLCGDEFDRPVGYGEPYALVVGNATDWKGVDRAVGIVKDGIHWHQKNCGCFLAE
;
A
#
# COMPACT_ATOMS: atom_id res chain seq x y z
N MET A 1 45.65 1.57 14.67
CA MET A 1 44.96 2.84 14.34
C MET A 1 43.87 2.49 13.35
N MET A 2 42.60 2.78 13.63
CA MET A 2 41.53 2.60 12.65
C MET A 2 41.63 3.75 11.66
N ASP A 3 42.00 3.45 10.42
CA ASP A 3 42.02 4.43 9.34
C ASP A 3 40.63 5.08 9.24
N THR A 4 40.57 6.41 9.37
CA THR A 4 39.31 7.14 9.37
C THR A 4 38.71 7.11 7.97
N LEU A 5 37.65 6.34 7.78
CA LEU A 5 36.88 6.31 6.54
C LEU A 5 35.99 7.56 6.45
N VAL A 6 36.02 8.26 5.32
CA VAL A 6 35.13 9.41 5.08
C VAL A 6 33.87 8.91 4.39
N LYS A 7 32.72 9.00 5.06
CA LYS A 7 31.42 8.59 4.51
C LYS A 7 30.84 9.70 3.61
N PHE A 8 30.43 9.37 2.40
CA PHE A 8 29.67 10.26 1.54
C PHE A 8 28.18 10.26 1.89
N THR A 9 27.54 11.41 1.73
CA THR A 9 26.07 11.51 1.78
C THR A 9 25.44 10.82 0.57
N PRO A 10 24.16 10.38 0.65
CA PRO A 10 23.46 9.81 -0.51
C PRO A 10 23.53 10.73 -1.74
N SER A 11 23.32 12.03 -1.57
CA SER A 11 23.38 13.01 -2.68
C SER A 11 24.77 13.11 -3.32
N GLN A 12 25.83 13.04 -2.52
CA GLN A 12 27.21 12.99 -3.04
C GLN A 12 27.50 11.68 -3.79
N SER A 13 26.84 10.59 -3.39
CA SER A 13 27.12 9.26 -3.94
C SER A 13 26.69 9.09 -5.39
N HIS A 14 25.74 9.89 -5.90
CA HIS A 14 25.24 9.82 -7.29
C HIS A 14 26.30 10.01 -8.37
N ARG A 15 27.49 10.50 -8.01
CA ARG A 15 28.60 10.69 -8.95
C ARG A 15 29.48 9.44 -9.09
N PHE A 16 29.26 8.41 -8.28
CA PHE A 16 30.03 7.16 -8.32
C PHE A 16 29.27 6.10 -9.12
N ASP A 17 29.99 5.05 -9.52
CA ASP A 17 29.43 3.96 -10.32
C ASP A 17 28.34 3.19 -9.56
N PHE A 18 28.50 3.01 -8.25
CA PHE A 18 27.51 2.33 -7.40
C PHE A 18 26.99 3.26 -6.29
N PRO A 19 26.05 4.18 -6.59
CA PRO A 19 25.52 5.11 -5.60
C PRO A 19 24.67 4.39 -4.54
N VAL A 20 24.34 5.09 -3.45
CA VAL A 20 23.41 4.58 -2.43
C VAL A 20 22.06 4.24 -3.07
N GLY A 21 21.53 3.05 -2.75
CA GLY A 21 20.32 2.47 -3.34
C GLY A 21 20.56 1.58 -4.56
N CYS A 22 21.80 1.54 -5.10
CA CYS A 22 22.12 0.71 -6.25
C CYS A 22 22.08 -0.79 -5.92
N PRO A 23 21.27 -1.61 -6.62
CA PRO A 23 21.33 -3.06 -6.53
C PRO A 23 22.63 -3.59 -7.15
N VAL A 24 23.40 -4.36 -6.40
CA VAL A 24 24.71 -4.90 -6.83
C VAL A 24 24.82 -6.40 -6.55
N TRP A 25 25.66 -7.07 -7.33
CA TRP A 25 26.15 -8.42 -7.03
C TRP A 25 27.63 -8.31 -6.69
N HIS A 26 28.08 -9.09 -5.72
CA HIS A 26 29.50 -9.23 -5.42
C HIS A 26 29.95 -10.68 -5.50
N LEU A 27 31.19 -10.85 -5.95
CA LEU A 27 31.86 -12.14 -6.05
C LEU A 27 32.65 -12.37 -4.76
N PRO A 28 32.44 -13.47 -4.03
CA PRO A 28 33.23 -13.79 -2.86
C PRO A 28 34.71 -13.92 -3.23
N ARG A 29 35.58 -13.39 -2.37
CA ARG A 29 37.04 -13.42 -2.55
C ARG A 29 37.63 -14.84 -2.57
N VAL A 30 36.90 -15.81 -2.05
CA VAL A 30 37.32 -17.21 -1.97
C VAL A 30 36.45 -18.00 -2.94
N SER A 31 36.98 -18.31 -4.11
CA SER A 31 36.37 -19.29 -5.00
C SER A 31 36.51 -20.67 -4.35
N ASN A 32 35.40 -21.34 -4.08
CA ASN A 32 35.45 -22.75 -3.70
C ASN A 32 36.06 -23.54 -4.87
N GLU A 33 36.96 -24.48 -4.58
CA GLU A 33 37.72 -25.26 -5.58
C GLU A 33 36.82 -26.06 -6.54
N GLU A 34 35.53 -26.17 -6.26
CA GLU A 34 34.54 -26.93 -7.03
C GLU A 34 33.96 -26.18 -8.26
N GLY A 35 34.54 -25.06 -8.68
CA GLY A 35 34.15 -24.38 -9.92
C GLY A 35 32.77 -23.72 -9.90
N SER A 36 32.04 -23.77 -8.78
CA SER A 36 30.81 -23.00 -8.56
C SER A 36 31.17 -21.67 -7.89
N SER A 37 31.00 -20.57 -8.63
CA SER A 37 31.09 -19.22 -8.04
C SER A 37 29.72 -18.86 -7.47
N THR A 38 29.61 -18.84 -6.15
CA THR A 38 28.45 -18.20 -5.50
C THR A 38 28.57 -16.69 -5.66
N VAL A 39 27.44 -16.01 -5.75
CA VAL A 39 27.36 -14.56 -5.93
C VAL A 39 26.29 -14.04 -5.00
N PHE A 40 26.57 -12.94 -4.32
CA PHE A 40 25.67 -12.39 -3.32
C PHE A 40 25.01 -11.13 -3.87
N LYS A 41 23.68 -11.12 -3.89
CA LYS A 41 22.89 -9.94 -4.24
C LYS A 41 22.73 -9.05 -3.01
N GLY A 42 22.98 -7.76 -3.14
CA GLY A 42 22.72 -6.77 -2.09
C GLY A 42 22.40 -5.39 -2.66
N THR A 43 22.25 -4.42 -1.77
CA THR A 43 22.02 -3.01 -2.11
C THR A 43 23.09 -2.15 -1.45
N VAL A 44 23.65 -1.20 -2.21
CA VAL A 44 24.60 -0.24 -1.65
C VAL A 44 23.88 0.67 -0.66
N ASP A 45 24.29 0.66 0.59
CA ASP A 45 23.70 1.45 1.67
C ASP A 45 24.59 2.67 2.04
N ALA A 46 25.90 2.56 1.85
CA ALA A 46 26.81 3.69 2.06
C ALA A 46 28.06 3.59 1.19
N VAL A 47 28.64 4.75 0.87
CA VAL A 47 29.89 4.87 0.12
C VAL A 47 30.92 5.59 0.98
N TYR A 48 32.15 5.07 1.01
CA TYR A 48 33.25 5.58 1.81
C TYR A 48 34.49 5.84 0.95
N PHE A 49 35.23 6.90 1.28
CA PHE A 49 36.56 7.14 0.77
C PHE A 49 37.60 6.62 1.77
N HIS A 50 38.43 5.66 1.33
CA HIS A 50 39.56 5.16 2.09
C HIS A 50 40.78 6.09 1.91
N PRO A 51 41.62 6.32 2.94
CA PRO A 51 42.83 7.15 2.83
C PRO A 51 43.81 6.75 1.71
N THR A 52 43.75 5.49 1.28
CA THR A 52 44.53 4.96 0.13
C THR A 52 43.94 5.35 -1.23
N ARG A 53 43.00 6.30 -1.27
CA ARG A 53 42.29 6.77 -2.47
C ARG A 53 41.46 5.68 -3.16
N LYS A 54 40.95 4.72 -2.38
CA LYS A 54 40.05 3.68 -2.86
C LYS A 54 38.62 3.96 -2.39
N MET A 55 37.66 3.71 -3.27
CA MET A 55 36.24 3.74 -2.94
C MET A 55 35.84 2.39 -2.31
N LEU A 56 35.15 2.45 -1.19
CA LEU A 56 34.57 1.30 -0.50
C LEU A 56 33.06 1.48 -0.39
N TYR A 57 32.33 0.40 -0.60
CA TYR A 57 30.89 0.38 -0.66
C TYR A 57 30.38 -0.58 0.41
N ARG A 58 29.50 -0.10 1.29
CA ARG A 58 28.79 -0.94 2.24
C ARG A 58 27.57 -1.52 1.55
N VAL A 59 27.56 -2.83 1.37
CA VAL A 59 26.49 -3.58 0.71
C VAL A 59 25.68 -4.34 1.76
N VAL A 60 24.39 -4.05 1.84
CA VAL A 60 23.45 -4.72 2.75
C VAL A 60 22.72 -5.81 1.99
N HIS A 61 22.62 -7.00 2.60
CA HIS A 61 21.90 -8.15 2.08
C HIS A 61 20.54 -8.25 2.79
N ASN A 62 19.49 -8.70 2.10
CA ASN A 62 18.09 -8.63 2.56
C ASN A 62 17.84 -9.17 3.98
N ASP A 63 18.68 -10.08 4.47
CA ASP A 63 18.52 -10.74 5.77
C ASP A 63 19.56 -10.29 6.83
N ASN A 64 20.53 -9.43 6.47
CA ASN A 64 21.63 -9.05 7.35
C ASN A 64 21.62 -7.56 7.68
N VAL A 65 21.55 -7.24 8.97
CA VAL A 65 21.69 -5.86 9.48
C VAL A 65 23.14 -5.34 9.32
N ILE A 66 24.11 -6.26 9.23
CA ILE A 66 25.53 -5.94 9.04
C ILE A 66 25.84 -6.06 7.55
N GLY A 67 26.15 -4.93 6.91
CA GLY A 67 26.58 -4.89 5.52
C GLY A 67 28.08 -5.15 5.35
N ASP A 68 28.46 -5.77 4.23
CA ASP A 68 29.84 -6.02 3.85
C ASP A 68 30.48 -4.75 3.27
N LEU A 69 31.73 -4.46 3.63
CA LEU A 69 32.48 -3.33 3.08
C LEU A 69 33.39 -3.82 1.95
N LEU A 70 33.01 -3.50 0.71
CA LEU A 70 33.60 -4.06 -0.51
C LEU A 70 34.25 -2.96 -1.36
N PRO A 71 35.40 -3.23 -2.02
CA PRO A 71 35.96 -2.31 -3.00
C PRO A 71 35.15 -2.33 -4.30
N GLU A 72 35.24 -1.25 -5.06
CA GLU A 72 34.56 -1.09 -6.35
C GLU A 72 34.77 -2.27 -7.32
N SER A 73 36.00 -2.80 -7.36
CA SER A 73 36.40 -3.90 -8.24
C SER A 73 35.71 -5.23 -7.95
N GLU A 74 35.05 -5.36 -6.79
CA GLU A 74 34.31 -6.55 -6.39
C GLU A 74 32.80 -6.44 -6.67
N LEU A 75 32.34 -5.29 -7.18
CA LEU A 75 30.93 -5.02 -7.45
C LEU A 75 30.62 -5.03 -8.95
N VAL A 76 29.43 -5.54 -9.27
CA VAL A 76 28.78 -5.40 -10.58
C VAL A 76 27.31 -5.05 -10.39
N TYR A 77 26.68 -4.42 -11.39
CA TYR A 77 25.25 -4.14 -11.33
C TYR A 77 24.43 -5.45 -11.27
N ALA A 78 23.43 -5.47 -10.41
CA ALA A 78 22.55 -6.62 -10.24
C ALA A 78 21.59 -6.84 -11.42
N PHE A 79 21.05 -8.05 -11.52
CA PHE A 79 19.81 -8.27 -12.26
C PHE A 79 18.71 -7.32 -11.80
N GLN A 80 18.00 -6.73 -12.76
CA GLN A 80 16.97 -5.69 -12.60
C GLN A 80 17.48 -4.32 -12.12
N CYS A 81 18.80 -4.09 -12.11
CA CYS A 81 19.33 -2.77 -11.80
C CYS A 81 18.95 -1.77 -12.92
N PRO A 82 18.29 -0.64 -12.57
CA PRO A 82 17.96 0.41 -13.52
C PRO A 82 19.21 1.21 -13.90
N VAL A 83 19.45 1.36 -15.19
CA VAL A 83 20.68 1.99 -15.72
C VAL A 83 20.40 2.87 -16.92
N THR A 84 21.31 3.79 -17.22
CA THR A 84 21.42 4.49 -18.51
C THR A 84 22.62 3.95 -19.27
N VAL A 85 22.46 3.72 -20.57
CA VAL A 85 23.52 3.24 -21.46
C VAL A 85 23.99 4.37 -22.36
N ALA A 86 25.28 4.72 -22.26
CA ALA A 86 25.93 5.71 -23.10
C ALA A 86 26.08 5.19 -24.55
N PRO A 87 26.10 6.08 -25.55
CA PRO A 87 26.29 5.70 -26.96
C PRO A 87 27.64 5.02 -27.21
N SER A 88 27.73 4.26 -28.29
CA SER A 88 28.98 3.59 -28.70
C SER A 88 29.80 4.57 -29.52
N ASN A 89 31.11 4.68 -29.28
CA ASN A 89 31.97 5.53 -30.12
C ASN A 89 31.98 5.11 -31.60
N ASN A 90 31.56 3.88 -31.91
CA ASN A 90 31.52 3.34 -33.26
C ASN A 90 30.18 3.58 -33.97
N ASP A 91 29.11 3.90 -33.24
CA ASP A 91 27.76 4.07 -33.79
C ASP A 91 27.51 5.58 -33.99
N GLN A 92 27.86 6.12 -35.17
CA GLN A 92 27.75 7.56 -35.46
C GLN A 92 26.31 8.10 -35.44
N ASP A 93 25.31 7.23 -35.56
CA ASP A 93 23.89 7.62 -35.64
C ASP A 93 23.16 7.63 -34.29
N ASP A 94 23.70 6.97 -33.25
CA ASP A 94 23.05 6.83 -31.95
C ASP A 94 23.76 7.71 -30.91
N ASN A 95 23.42 9.00 -30.83
CA ASN A 95 23.97 9.92 -29.80
C ASN A 95 23.14 9.96 -28.51
N GLU A 96 22.07 9.17 -28.41
CA GLU A 96 21.14 9.24 -27.28
C GLU A 96 21.50 8.24 -26.17
N TYR A 97 21.39 8.69 -24.92
CA TYR A 97 21.46 7.80 -23.76
C TYR A 97 20.17 7.00 -23.66
N VAL A 98 20.28 5.68 -23.54
CA VAL A 98 19.09 4.80 -23.48
C VAL A 98 18.87 4.31 -22.06
N ASP A 99 17.67 4.53 -21.54
CA ASP A 99 17.22 3.94 -20.28
C ASP A 99 17.02 2.43 -20.44
N ALA A 100 17.66 1.66 -19.57
CA ALA A 100 17.65 0.21 -19.63
C ALA A 100 17.61 -0.44 -18.24
N VAL A 101 17.48 -1.75 -18.24
CA VAL A 101 17.51 -2.61 -17.05
C VAL A 101 18.52 -3.73 -17.30
N VAL A 102 19.41 -3.98 -16.34
CA VAL A 102 20.41 -5.04 -16.44
C VAL A 102 19.75 -6.42 -16.36
N LEU A 103 19.98 -7.26 -17.38
CA LEU A 103 19.55 -8.67 -17.40
C LEU A 103 20.66 -9.61 -16.93
N GLN A 104 21.91 -9.33 -17.29
CA GLN A 104 23.04 -10.19 -16.95
C GLN A 104 24.35 -9.41 -16.97
N ALA A 105 25.28 -9.81 -16.10
CA ALA A 105 26.69 -9.41 -16.15
C ALA A 105 27.54 -10.64 -16.48
N LYS A 106 28.54 -10.49 -17.36
CA LYS A 106 29.48 -11.54 -17.76
C LYS A 106 30.88 -10.95 -17.90
N LYS A 107 31.92 -11.73 -17.61
CA LYS A 107 33.29 -11.37 -17.99
C LYS A 107 33.54 -11.75 -19.46
N SER A 108 34.00 -10.81 -20.27
CA SER A 108 34.47 -11.04 -21.63
C SER A 108 35.77 -11.87 -21.62
N GLU A 109 36.20 -12.31 -22.79
CA GLU A 109 37.47 -13.05 -22.96
C GLU A 109 38.69 -12.24 -22.49
N ASN A 110 38.60 -10.91 -22.56
CA ASN A 110 39.63 -9.98 -22.09
C ASN A 110 39.53 -9.68 -20.57
N GLY A 111 38.65 -10.38 -19.85
CA GLY A 111 38.43 -10.20 -18.41
C GLY A 111 37.61 -8.95 -18.03
N GLN A 112 37.17 -8.16 -19.01
CA GLN A 112 36.33 -6.98 -18.77
C GLN A 112 34.88 -7.38 -18.50
N VAL A 113 34.20 -6.66 -17.61
CA VAL A 113 32.77 -6.89 -17.37
C VAL A 113 31.97 -6.30 -18.52
N VAL A 114 31.13 -7.13 -19.13
CA VAL A 114 30.13 -6.73 -20.13
C VAL A 114 28.74 -7.10 -19.63
N TYR A 115 27.75 -6.34 -20.06
CA TYR A 115 26.37 -6.49 -19.61
C TYR A 115 25.45 -6.79 -20.78
N THR A 116 24.40 -7.55 -20.47
CA THR A 116 23.19 -7.66 -21.30
C THR A 116 22.13 -6.79 -20.65
N VAL A 117 21.57 -5.86 -21.43
CA VAL A 117 20.57 -4.89 -20.95
C VAL A 117 19.30 -4.99 -21.76
N MET A 118 18.16 -4.68 -21.14
CA MET A 118 16.83 -4.61 -21.77
C MET A 118 16.32 -3.17 -21.73
N TYR A 119 15.82 -2.66 -22.84
CA TYR A 119 15.26 -1.32 -22.95
C TYR A 119 13.93 -1.34 -23.71
N GLY A 120 13.08 -0.35 -23.46
CA GLY A 120 11.78 -0.21 -24.12
C GLY A 120 11.92 0.39 -25.50
N VAL A 121 11.21 -0.16 -26.48
CA VAL A 121 11.10 0.40 -27.84
C VAL A 121 9.65 0.82 -28.06
N ASP A 122 9.44 2.11 -28.27
CA ASP A 122 8.14 2.75 -28.54
C ASP A 122 7.00 2.39 -27.56
N GLY A 123 7.35 1.97 -26.34
CA GLY A 123 6.40 1.55 -25.30
C GLY A 123 5.57 0.29 -25.61
N ARG A 124 5.89 -0.45 -26.69
CA ARG A 124 5.10 -1.62 -27.14
C ARG A 124 5.81 -2.94 -26.93
N TYR A 125 7.13 -2.97 -27.07
CA TYR A 125 7.95 -4.16 -26.87
C TYR A 125 9.29 -3.78 -26.25
N SER A 126 10.03 -4.78 -25.79
CA SER A 126 11.37 -4.61 -25.23
C SER A 126 12.39 -5.26 -26.14
N ALA A 127 13.49 -4.57 -26.36
CA ALA A 127 14.68 -5.11 -27.02
C ALA A 127 15.77 -5.34 -25.97
N TYR A 128 16.71 -6.22 -26.28
CA TYR A 128 17.91 -6.40 -25.46
C TYR A 128 19.16 -6.27 -26.31
N LYS A 129 20.25 -5.80 -25.69
CA LYS A 129 21.57 -5.68 -26.32
C LYS A 129 22.61 -6.33 -25.40
N GLU A 130 23.41 -7.22 -25.97
CA GLU A 130 24.49 -7.92 -25.28
C GLU A 130 25.83 -7.20 -25.51
N GLY A 131 26.81 -7.51 -24.68
CA GLY A 131 28.19 -7.02 -24.87
C GLY A 131 28.37 -5.54 -24.55
N ILE A 132 27.49 -4.92 -23.75
CA ILE A 132 27.64 -3.53 -23.35
C ILE A 132 28.77 -3.41 -22.32
N GLU A 133 29.81 -2.66 -22.64
CA GLU A 133 30.93 -2.41 -21.74
C GLU A 133 30.49 -1.74 -20.44
N ALA A 134 31.08 -2.15 -19.31
CA ALA A 134 30.77 -1.57 -18.01
C ALA A 134 30.92 -0.04 -17.95
N SER A 135 31.91 0.52 -18.65
CA SER A 135 32.17 1.97 -18.75
C SER A 135 31.02 2.76 -19.36
N ARG A 136 30.15 2.11 -20.15
CA ARG A 136 28.99 2.73 -20.80
C ARG A 136 27.74 2.70 -19.93
N ILE A 137 27.74 1.95 -18.83
CA ILE A 137 26.58 1.79 -17.98
C ILE A 137 26.71 2.66 -16.74
N LYS A 138 25.72 3.51 -16.51
CA LYS A 138 25.59 4.28 -15.28
C LYS A 138 24.30 3.94 -14.58
N TYR A 139 24.33 3.84 -13.26
CA TYR A 139 23.12 3.67 -12.47
C TYR A 139 22.15 4.83 -12.73
N ARG A 140 20.90 4.48 -13.03
CA ARG A 140 19.81 5.44 -13.09
C ARG A 140 19.08 5.38 -11.78
N HIS A 141 19.09 6.47 -11.02
CA HIS A 141 18.22 6.55 -9.86
C HIS A 141 16.79 6.46 -10.37
N CYS A 142 16.10 5.36 -10.08
CA CYS A 142 14.65 5.36 -10.18
C CYS A 142 14.21 6.43 -9.18
N ALA A 143 13.71 7.56 -9.69
CA ALA A 143 12.97 8.47 -8.85
C ALA A 143 11.88 7.61 -8.20
N THR A 144 12.10 7.24 -6.93
CA THR A 144 10.99 7.11 -6.02
C THR A 144 10.26 8.45 -6.13
N ASN A 145 8.93 8.49 -6.07
CA ASN A 145 8.13 9.70 -6.35
C ASN A 145 8.43 10.91 -5.42
N GLN A 146 9.52 10.87 -4.65
CA GLN A 146 10.06 11.90 -3.76
C GLN A 146 10.84 13.02 -4.48
N ASP A 147 11.40 12.80 -5.67
CA ASP A 147 12.27 13.79 -6.34
C ASP A 147 11.61 14.49 -7.56
N VAL A 148 10.39 15.02 -7.40
CA VAL A 148 9.85 15.98 -8.38
C VAL A 148 10.55 17.33 -8.15
N PRO A 149 11.36 17.84 -9.10
CA PRO A 149 11.99 19.13 -8.94
C PRO A 149 10.91 20.21 -8.83
N SER A 150 10.93 20.97 -7.73
CA SER A 150 10.04 22.11 -7.54
C SER A 150 10.17 23.03 -8.74
N SER A 151 9.14 23.09 -9.59
CA SER A 151 9.11 23.94 -10.77
C SER A 151 9.47 25.37 -10.37
N GLY A 152 10.55 25.88 -10.95
CA GLY A 152 11.06 27.22 -10.68
C GLY A 152 9.96 28.28 -10.82
N LYS A 153 9.91 29.16 -9.81
CA LYS A 153 9.20 30.43 -9.91
C LYS A 153 9.75 31.19 -11.12
N LYS A 154 8.92 31.39 -12.15
CA LYS A 154 9.14 32.49 -13.10
C LYS A 154 8.93 33.80 -12.34
N GLU A 155 9.99 34.58 -12.20
CA GLU A 155 9.89 35.99 -11.84
C GLU A 155 9.02 36.72 -12.88
N PRO A 156 8.06 37.55 -12.46
CA PRO A 156 7.34 38.41 -13.38
C PRO A 156 8.28 39.52 -13.87
N LYS A 157 8.40 39.64 -15.19
CA LYS A 157 8.92 40.86 -15.82
C LYS A 157 7.96 41.99 -15.48
N ASN A 158 8.45 42.99 -14.73
CA ASN A 158 7.78 44.26 -14.60
C ASN A 158 7.93 45.02 -15.93
N ASP A 159 6.80 45.32 -16.58
CA ASP A 159 6.73 46.34 -17.61
C ASP A 159 6.83 47.72 -16.93
N GLU A 160 7.84 48.49 -17.32
CA GLU A 160 8.00 49.89 -16.95
C GLU A 160 7.01 50.74 -17.78
N GLY A 161 5.92 51.15 -17.13
CA GLY A 161 5.03 52.22 -17.58
C GLY A 161 5.40 53.53 -16.90
N GLU A 162 6.02 54.41 -17.68
CA GLU A 162 6.44 55.78 -17.39
C GLU A 162 5.26 56.69 -17.02
N ILE A 163 5.18 57.17 -15.76
CA ILE A 163 4.43 58.39 -15.39
C ILE A 163 5.21 59.16 -14.31
N SER A 164 5.35 60.45 -14.56
CA SER A 164 6.18 61.45 -13.90
C SER A 164 5.55 62.08 -12.64
N ALA A 165 6.42 62.50 -11.71
CA ALA A 165 6.31 63.63 -10.76
C ALA A 165 5.26 63.49 -9.61
N GLU A 166 5.43 63.92 -8.35
CA GLU A 166 6.29 64.91 -7.68
C GLU A 166 6.56 64.52 -6.20
N ALA A 167 7.75 64.90 -5.73
CA ALA A 167 8.15 65.52 -4.46
C ALA A 167 7.64 65.10 -3.05
N ASN A 168 8.60 65.19 -2.12
CA ASN A 168 8.58 65.15 -0.64
C ASN A 168 8.71 63.73 -0.05
N GLY A 169 9.65 63.38 0.82
CA GLY A 169 10.54 64.13 1.71
C GLY A 169 10.73 63.26 2.98
N GLU A 170 11.91 63.35 3.62
CA GLU A 170 12.28 62.75 4.93
C GLU A 170 12.59 61.22 4.96
N SER A 171 13.86 60.83 5.07
CA SER A 171 14.69 60.78 6.30
C SER A 171 14.21 59.71 7.30
N ASN A 172 14.86 58.54 7.31
CA ASN A 172 15.63 58.08 8.49
C ASN A 172 16.39 56.77 8.21
N LYS A 173 17.65 56.78 8.60
CA LYS A 173 18.60 55.65 8.65
C LYS A 173 18.32 54.74 9.88
N PRO A 174 18.94 53.54 9.94
CA PRO A 174 18.49 52.37 10.71
C PRO A 174 19.13 52.25 12.11
N PRO A 175 18.78 51.20 12.87
CA PRO A 175 19.81 50.20 13.22
C PRO A 175 19.26 48.75 13.20
N VAL A 176 19.94 47.71 12.73
CA VAL A 176 21.11 46.98 13.29
C VAL A 176 20.94 46.60 14.77
N SER A 177 20.77 45.30 15.04
CA SER A 177 21.18 44.54 16.24
C SER A 177 20.79 43.07 15.95
N GLU A 178 21.67 42.18 15.52
CA GLU A 178 22.79 41.55 16.26
C GLU A 178 22.35 40.68 17.45
N VAL A 179 22.26 39.39 17.14
CA VAL A 179 22.60 38.17 17.92
C VAL A 179 23.12 38.38 19.35
N THR A 180 22.50 37.71 20.34
CA THR A 180 23.23 36.81 21.26
C THR A 180 22.30 35.85 22.01
N CYS A 181 22.66 34.56 21.99
CA CYS A 181 22.20 33.54 22.91
C CYS A 181 23.11 33.55 24.14
N GLU A 182 22.57 33.37 25.35
CA GLU A 182 23.27 32.73 26.48
C GLU A 182 22.25 32.17 27.51
N PRO A 183 22.67 31.20 28.36
CA PRO A 183 21.82 30.13 28.87
C PRO A 183 21.70 30.10 30.42
N VAL A 184 21.10 29.00 30.91
CA VAL A 184 21.25 28.41 32.27
C VAL A 184 20.40 29.03 33.39
N ALA A 185 19.50 28.22 33.97
CA ALA A 185 19.68 27.65 35.32
C ALA A 185 18.44 26.89 35.76
N GLU A 186 18.67 25.64 36.18
CA GLU A 186 17.82 24.91 37.12
C GLU A 186 17.84 25.63 38.46
N GLU A 187 16.69 25.71 39.15
CA GLU A 187 16.68 25.76 40.60
C GLU A 187 15.46 25.03 41.16
N SER A 188 15.80 24.18 42.12
CA SER A 188 15.00 23.29 42.93
C SER A 188 14.26 24.00 44.06
N LEU A 189 13.20 23.33 44.54
CA LEU A 189 12.73 23.23 45.94
C LEU A 189 12.72 24.51 46.79
N ASP A 190 11.56 24.91 47.34
CA ASP A 190 11.09 24.39 48.63
C ASP A 190 9.81 25.12 49.13
N ASP A 191 9.05 24.36 49.92
CA ASP A 191 8.19 24.69 51.06
C ASP A 191 7.03 25.71 51.02
N GLY A 192 5.99 25.40 51.81
CA GLY A 192 5.15 26.45 52.41
C GLY A 192 3.63 26.26 52.48
N SER A 193 3.19 25.23 53.21
CA SER A 193 1.92 25.13 53.98
C SER A 193 0.97 26.36 54.06
N ARG A 194 -0.35 26.14 53.91
CA ARG A 194 -1.34 26.48 54.98
C ARG A 194 -2.76 25.89 54.84
N MET A 195 -3.19 25.32 55.97
CA MET A 195 -4.51 24.97 56.55
C MET A 195 -5.83 25.42 55.89
N THR A 196 -6.84 24.53 55.96
CA THR A 196 -8.08 24.57 56.81
C THR A 196 -8.90 23.28 56.52
N SER A 197 -9.03 22.28 57.40
CA SER A 197 -9.87 22.11 58.62
C SER A 197 -11.29 21.56 58.40
N LEU A 198 -11.68 20.58 59.26
CA LEU A 198 -13.04 20.09 59.63
C LEU A 198 -13.73 19.12 58.62
N GLU A 199 -14.32 17.94 58.95
CA GLU A 199 -14.91 17.31 60.15
C GLU A 199 -14.70 15.77 60.14
N GLN A 200 -14.35 15.13 61.28
CA GLN A 200 -15.13 14.15 62.09
C GLN A 200 -15.88 13.04 61.30
N GLY A 201 -15.84 11.73 61.61
CA GLY A 201 -15.32 10.94 62.73
C GLY A 201 -15.75 9.45 62.62
N SER A 202 -15.37 8.62 63.60
CA SER A 202 -15.65 7.17 63.86
C SER A 202 -14.53 6.20 63.39
N LYS A 203 -13.64 5.65 64.25
CA LYS A 203 -13.81 4.57 65.28
C LYS A 203 -14.36 3.27 64.65
N ASP A 204 -13.78 2.07 64.74
CA ASP A 204 -12.89 1.36 65.69
C ASP A 204 -12.05 0.29 64.91
N ALA A 205 -10.74 0.09 65.14
CA ALA A 205 -10.04 -0.75 66.13
C ALA A 205 -10.17 -2.30 65.96
N GLY A 206 -9.02 -3.01 65.94
CA GLY A 206 -8.92 -4.46 66.22
C GLY A 206 -8.27 -5.32 65.12
N THR A 207 -6.94 -5.34 64.92
CA THR A 207 -5.91 -6.17 65.60
C THR A 207 -5.80 -7.64 65.14
N ALA A 208 -4.65 -7.93 64.50
CA ALA A 208 -3.79 -9.13 64.55
C ALA A 208 -4.23 -10.52 64.02
N SER A 209 -3.49 -10.94 62.98
CA SER A 209 -2.63 -12.15 62.92
C SER A 209 -3.14 -13.51 63.42
N LYS A 210 -3.25 -14.50 62.52
CA LYS A 210 -2.31 -15.65 62.38
C LYS A 210 -2.83 -16.74 61.43
N SER A 211 -1.86 -17.37 60.78
CA SER A 211 -1.79 -18.68 60.13
C SER A 211 -2.83 -19.75 60.49
N ALA A 212 -3.27 -20.53 59.48
CA ALA A 212 -3.17 -22.00 59.48
C ALA A 212 -3.58 -22.59 58.12
N GLU A 213 -2.78 -23.54 57.64
CA GLU A 213 -3.09 -24.50 56.58
C GLU A 213 -4.24 -25.42 56.98
N THR A 214 -5.10 -25.86 56.04
CA THR A 214 -5.63 -27.24 56.03
C THR A 214 -6.11 -27.64 54.61
N LYS A 215 -5.74 -28.85 54.21
CA LYS A 215 -6.13 -29.63 53.02
C LYS A 215 -7.55 -30.22 53.13
N ILE A 216 -7.96 -30.91 52.05
CA ILE A 216 -8.98 -31.99 51.92
C ILE A 216 -10.38 -31.42 51.55
N SER A 217 -11.18 -31.89 50.58
CA SER A 217 -11.26 -33.10 49.73
C SER A 217 -12.14 -32.89 48.49
N ASN A 218 -11.92 -33.77 47.50
CA ASN A 218 -12.81 -34.19 46.42
C ASN A 218 -14.32 -34.27 46.76
N ILE A 219 -15.17 -33.93 45.78
CA ILE A 219 -16.47 -34.58 45.52
C ILE A 219 -16.63 -34.74 44.01
N GLU A 220 -16.79 -35.99 43.56
CA GLU A 220 -17.26 -36.40 42.23
C GLU A 220 -18.80 -36.47 42.19
N GLN A 221 -19.31 -36.61 40.95
CA GLN A 221 -20.63 -37.10 40.50
C GLN A 221 -21.75 -36.05 40.38
N SER A 222 -22.66 -36.06 39.40
CA SER A 222 -22.79 -36.64 38.05
C SER A 222 -24.20 -36.25 37.54
N HIS A 223 -24.38 -36.12 36.21
CA HIS A 223 -25.67 -36.04 35.46
C HIS A 223 -26.60 -34.84 35.79
N VAL A 224 -27.14 -34.09 34.82
CA VAL A 224 -28.15 -34.48 33.83
C VAL A 224 -28.10 -33.54 32.60
N ALA A 225 -28.37 -34.12 31.44
CA ALA A 225 -28.49 -33.48 30.14
C ALA A 225 -29.86 -32.83 29.92
N GLU A 226 -29.89 -31.68 29.25
CA GLU A 226 -30.99 -31.13 28.43
C GLU A 226 -30.36 -29.92 27.70
N GLY A 227 -30.36 -29.74 26.38
CA GLY A 227 -31.35 -30.13 25.39
C GLY A 227 -31.94 -28.89 24.70
N ALA A 228 -31.12 -27.92 24.25
CA ALA A 228 -31.62 -26.71 23.58
C ALA A 228 -31.21 -26.68 22.10
N THR A 229 -32.16 -27.08 21.25
CA THR A 229 -32.09 -26.96 19.79
C THR A 229 -32.57 -25.56 19.37
N ASN A 230 -31.65 -24.68 18.96
CA ASN A 230 -32.03 -23.40 18.37
C ASN A 230 -32.35 -23.56 16.88
N LYS A 231 -33.65 -23.62 16.58
CA LYS A 231 -34.24 -23.44 15.26
C LYS A 231 -33.97 -22.01 14.78
N TYR A 232 -33.11 -21.85 13.77
CA TYR A 232 -33.07 -20.61 12.99
C TYR A 232 -34.16 -20.66 11.91
N SER A 233 -35.18 -19.82 12.10
CA SER A 233 -36.27 -19.60 11.16
C SER A 233 -35.79 -18.78 9.97
N SER A 234 -36.08 -19.28 8.78
CA SER A 234 -35.97 -18.58 7.50
C SER A 234 -37.11 -17.56 7.35
N LEU A 235 -36.78 -16.28 7.18
CA LEU A 235 -37.60 -15.13 6.69
C LEU A 235 -36.64 -13.93 6.85
N GLU A 236 -36.30 -13.07 5.89
CA GLU A 236 -37.05 -12.50 4.77
C GLU A 236 -36.08 -12.15 3.62
N LEU A 237 -36.52 -12.36 2.38
CA LEU A 237 -35.79 -12.02 1.16
C LEU A 237 -36.79 -11.41 0.17
N SER A 238 -37.24 -10.20 0.44
CA SER A 238 -38.03 -9.40 -0.49
C SER A 238 -37.84 -7.93 -0.18
N HIS A 239 -36.98 -7.25 -0.95
CA HIS A 239 -37.05 -5.83 -1.35
C HIS A 239 -35.74 -5.43 -2.03
N ALA A 240 -35.58 -5.78 -3.30
CA ALA A 240 -34.69 -5.10 -4.27
C ALA A 240 -34.79 -5.80 -5.64
N ALA A 241 -35.97 -5.77 -6.25
CA ALA A 241 -36.14 -6.13 -7.65
C ALA A 241 -37.32 -5.32 -8.18
N ASN A 242 -37.06 -4.04 -8.52
CA ASN A 242 -37.89 -3.20 -9.37
C ASN A 242 -37.15 -1.89 -9.60
N SER A 243 -36.34 -1.84 -10.66
CA SER A 243 -35.96 -0.63 -11.41
C SER A 243 -34.72 -0.96 -12.24
N MET A 244 -34.90 -1.56 -13.41
CA MET A 244 -34.08 -1.39 -14.63
C MET A 244 -34.73 -2.19 -15.77
N ALA A 245 -35.77 -1.62 -16.37
CA ALA A 245 -36.32 -2.08 -17.64
C ALA A 245 -36.98 -0.90 -18.36
N SER A 246 -36.19 -0.06 -19.04
CA SER A 246 -36.71 0.88 -20.06
C SER A 246 -35.59 1.65 -20.77
N SER A 247 -35.03 1.04 -21.82
CA SER A 247 -34.44 1.73 -22.98
C SER A 247 -34.15 0.62 -24.00
N GLY A 248 -34.86 0.47 -25.11
CA GLY A 248 -35.45 1.49 -25.98
C GLY A 248 -34.84 1.28 -27.36
N LEU A 249 -35.31 0.23 -28.05
CA LEU A 249 -35.00 -0.05 -29.44
C LEU A 249 -35.28 1.19 -30.31
N ARG A 250 -34.28 1.67 -31.03
CA ARG A 250 -34.49 2.47 -32.24
C ARG A 250 -33.74 1.85 -33.41
N ARG A 251 -34.53 1.24 -34.29
CA ARG A 251 -34.20 0.98 -35.69
C ARG A 251 -33.99 2.30 -36.42
N LEU A 252 -32.96 2.36 -37.25
CA LEU A 252 -32.93 3.23 -38.42
C LEU A 252 -32.46 2.37 -39.59
N ASP A 253 -33.40 2.08 -40.48
CA ASP A 253 -33.13 1.73 -41.87
C ASP A 253 -32.61 2.98 -42.58
N SER A 254 -31.54 2.88 -43.37
CA SER A 254 -31.48 3.55 -44.68
C SER A 254 -30.33 3.05 -45.53
N MET A 255 -30.70 2.83 -46.79
CA MET A 255 -30.00 2.38 -47.98
C MET A 255 -28.64 3.02 -48.30
N GLY A 256 -27.82 2.24 -49.00
CA GLY A 256 -26.72 2.74 -49.84
C GLY A 256 -25.76 1.64 -50.31
N SER A 257 -26.05 0.96 -51.42
CA SER A 257 -25.04 0.28 -52.25
C SER A 257 -24.46 1.28 -53.26
N PRO A 258 -23.19 1.16 -53.69
CA PRO A 258 -22.93 0.30 -54.85
C PRO A 258 -21.56 -0.42 -54.93
N SER A 259 -21.58 -1.54 -55.66
CA SER A 259 -20.63 -2.00 -56.71
C SER A 259 -19.18 -2.43 -56.39
N ALA A 260 -18.99 -3.75 -56.55
CA ALA A 260 -18.01 -4.48 -57.38
C ALA A 260 -16.49 -4.55 -57.08
N ASP A 261 -16.03 -5.79 -57.23
CA ASP A 261 -14.70 -6.29 -57.62
C ASP A 261 -13.49 -6.14 -56.68
N ALA A 262 -13.21 -7.25 -55.96
CA ALA A 262 -11.90 -7.89 -56.00
C ALA A 262 -12.02 -9.32 -55.43
N GLY A 263 -11.66 -10.32 -56.24
CA GLY A 263 -11.63 -11.72 -55.83
C GLY A 263 -10.59 -11.98 -54.74
N LEU A 264 -11.02 -12.64 -53.67
CA LEU A 264 -10.16 -13.16 -52.60
C LEU A 264 -10.35 -14.68 -52.45
N PRO A 265 -9.26 -15.42 -52.16
CA PRO A 265 -9.28 -16.88 -52.16
C PRO A 265 -10.09 -17.45 -51.00
N ASN A 266 -10.96 -18.37 -51.35
CA ASN A 266 -11.92 -19.07 -50.50
C ASN A 266 -11.19 -20.06 -49.56
N LYS A 267 -10.62 -19.58 -48.45
CA LYS A 267 -10.24 -20.42 -47.30
C LYS A 267 -11.33 -20.31 -46.24
N ARG A 268 -12.22 -21.30 -46.20
CA ARG A 268 -13.14 -21.51 -45.07
C ARG A 268 -12.30 -21.65 -43.79
N PRO A 269 -12.50 -20.81 -42.76
CA PRO A 269 -11.92 -21.07 -41.45
C PRO A 269 -12.55 -22.34 -40.90
N ASN A 270 -11.71 -23.32 -40.52
CA ASN A 270 -12.15 -24.42 -39.68
C ASN A 270 -12.57 -23.84 -38.32
N LEU A 271 -13.85 -23.56 -38.16
CA LEU A 271 -14.51 -23.35 -36.87
C LEU A 271 -14.58 -24.70 -36.14
N SER A 272 -13.47 -25.10 -35.54
CA SER A 272 -13.40 -26.24 -34.62
C SER A 272 -12.80 -25.83 -33.27
N ASP A 273 -13.18 -24.65 -32.78
CA ASP A 273 -12.98 -24.33 -31.37
C ASP A 273 -14.20 -24.81 -30.59
N ASN A 274 -14.13 -26.06 -30.13
CA ASN A 274 -14.98 -26.61 -29.07
C ASN A 274 -14.64 -25.95 -27.72
N THR A 275 -14.63 -24.63 -27.66
CA THR A 275 -14.57 -23.91 -26.39
C THR A 275 -15.94 -24.06 -25.74
N LYS A 276 -16.05 -25.05 -24.84
CA LYS A 276 -17.19 -25.16 -23.93
C LYS A 276 -17.47 -23.77 -23.36
N PRO A 277 -18.73 -23.31 -23.35
CA PRO A 277 -19.06 -22.02 -22.77
C PRO A 277 -18.49 -21.98 -21.35
N SER A 278 -17.56 -21.06 -21.10
CA SER A 278 -16.98 -20.91 -19.78
C SER A 278 -18.10 -20.50 -18.83
N HIS A 279 -18.27 -21.26 -17.75
CA HIS A 279 -19.23 -20.89 -16.71
C HIS A 279 -18.89 -19.46 -16.22
N PRO A 280 -19.90 -18.62 -15.95
CA PRO A 280 -19.65 -17.31 -15.38
C PRO A 280 -18.75 -17.43 -14.15
N SER A 281 -17.77 -16.54 -14.06
CA SER A 281 -16.86 -16.46 -12.92
C SER A 281 -16.50 -15.02 -12.59
N PHE A 282 -16.05 -14.81 -11.36
CA PHE A 282 -15.39 -13.57 -10.95
C PHE A 282 -14.20 -13.89 -10.06
N GLU A 283 -13.30 -12.92 -9.92
CA GLU A 283 -12.09 -13.05 -9.11
C GLU A 283 -12.06 -11.97 -8.03
N ILE A 284 -11.66 -12.36 -6.82
CA ILE A 284 -11.38 -11.43 -5.72
C ILE A 284 -9.87 -11.43 -5.51
N THR A 285 -9.25 -10.27 -5.68
CA THR A 285 -7.87 -10.07 -5.26
C THR A 285 -7.84 -9.76 -3.78
N LEU A 286 -7.14 -10.57 -3.00
CA LEU A 286 -7.01 -10.33 -1.57
C LEU A 286 -6.05 -9.16 -1.32
N PRO A 287 -6.34 -8.27 -0.35
CA PRO A 287 -5.48 -7.15 -0.01
C PRO A 287 -4.02 -7.54 0.27
N ILE A 288 -3.06 -6.74 -0.20
CA ILE A 288 -1.63 -6.98 0.08
C ILE A 288 -1.33 -6.83 1.57
N TRP A 289 -1.96 -5.86 2.24
CA TRP A 289 -1.76 -5.62 3.68
C TRP A 289 -2.23 -6.77 4.57
N LEU A 290 -3.01 -7.73 4.05
CA LEU A 290 -3.37 -8.97 4.76
C LEU A 290 -2.33 -10.10 4.63
N GLN A 291 -1.34 -9.91 3.77
CA GLN A 291 -0.37 -10.94 3.36
C GLN A 291 1.02 -10.29 3.19
N LYS A 292 1.33 -9.38 4.14
CA LYS A 292 2.58 -8.59 4.21
C LYS A 292 3.83 -9.49 4.22
N ASP A 293 3.73 -10.63 4.88
CA ASP A 293 4.79 -11.61 5.00
C ASP A 293 4.29 -13.02 4.66
N ARG A 294 5.25 -13.96 4.60
CA ARG A 294 4.99 -15.36 4.28
C ARG A 294 4.07 -16.06 5.29
N GLU A 295 4.22 -15.75 6.58
CA GLU A 295 3.44 -16.37 7.65
C GLU A 295 1.98 -15.93 7.58
N SER A 296 1.73 -14.62 7.49
CA SER A 296 0.43 -14.02 7.27
C SER A 296 -0.28 -14.62 6.05
N ARG A 297 0.45 -14.82 4.94
CA ARG A 297 -0.07 -15.46 3.72
C ARG A 297 -0.46 -16.93 3.96
N LEU A 298 0.36 -17.70 4.67
CA LEU A 298 0.08 -19.10 4.98
C LEU A 298 -1.10 -19.25 5.94
N LEU A 299 -1.21 -18.39 6.95
CA LEU A 299 -2.34 -18.34 7.88
C LEU A 299 -3.64 -18.00 7.13
N LEU A 300 -3.61 -16.95 6.30
CA LEU A 300 -4.77 -16.55 5.50
C LEU A 300 -5.19 -17.64 4.51
N TYR A 301 -4.23 -18.28 3.83
CA TYR A 301 -4.51 -19.42 2.96
C TYR A 301 -5.16 -20.58 3.73
N SER A 302 -4.62 -20.91 4.91
CA SER A 302 -5.13 -22.00 5.76
C SER A 302 -6.53 -21.69 6.28
N HIS A 303 -6.81 -20.43 6.61
CA HIS A 303 -8.13 -19.95 7.01
C HIS A 303 -9.17 -20.06 5.90
N LEU A 304 -8.78 -19.70 4.67
CA LEU A 304 -9.68 -19.71 3.51
C LEU A 304 -9.90 -21.10 2.91
N TYR A 305 -8.82 -21.85 2.70
CA TYR A 305 -8.83 -23.13 2.00
C TYR A 305 -9.08 -24.28 2.98
N GLY A 306 -8.37 -24.33 4.11
CA GLY A 306 -8.42 -25.42 5.08
C GLY A 306 -8.19 -26.82 4.46
N PRO A 307 -8.39 -27.91 5.21
CA PRO A 307 -8.47 -29.24 4.63
C PRO A 307 -9.66 -29.36 3.65
N PRO A 308 -9.73 -30.37 2.76
CA PRO A 308 -10.83 -30.58 1.80
C PRO A 308 -12.23 -30.57 2.43
N ASP A 309 -12.30 -30.85 3.72
CA ASP A 309 -13.52 -30.82 4.53
C ASP A 309 -13.86 -29.44 5.12
N ASN A 310 -13.20 -28.37 4.68
CA ASN A 310 -13.43 -27.03 5.18
C ASN A 310 -14.92 -26.66 5.06
N PRO A 311 -15.61 -26.38 6.20
CA PRO A 311 -17.02 -26.07 6.21
C PRO A 311 -17.35 -24.85 5.34
N HIS A 312 -16.42 -23.89 5.19
CA HIS A 312 -16.60 -22.70 4.37
C HIS A 312 -16.81 -23.05 2.89
N TYR A 313 -15.96 -23.92 2.33
CA TYR A 313 -16.08 -24.34 0.93
C TYR A 313 -17.39 -25.10 0.69
N LYS A 314 -17.73 -26.05 1.57
CA LYS A 314 -18.99 -26.82 1.49
C LYS A 314 -20.20 -25.89 1.58
N ARG A 315 -20.16 -24.89 2.47
CA ARG A 315 -21.23 -23.92 2.65
C ARG A 315 -21.40 -23.05 1.41
N ILE A 316 -20.32 -22.46 0.85
CA ILE A 316 -20.39 -21.65 -0.38
C ILE A 316 -20.92 -22.48 -1.55
N ARG A 317 -20.42 -23.71 -1.71
CA ARG A 317 -20.88 -24.63 -2.75
C ARG A 317 -22.37 -24.93 -2.65
N LYS A 318 -22.87 -25.17 -1.43
CA LYS A 318 -24.27 -25.54 -1.19
C LYS A 318 -25.22 -24.33 -1.22
N GLU A 319 -24.89 -23.26 -0.50
CA GLU A 319 -25.79 -22.10 -0.29
C GLU A 319 -25.69 -21.08 -1.43
N ALA A 320 -24.49 -20.85 -1.96
CA ALA A 320 -24.29 -19.91 -3.06
C ALA A 320 -24.29 -20.59 -4.44
N ASN A 321 -24.33 -21.93 -4.52
CA ASN A 321 -24.22 -22.66 -5.80
C ASN A 321 -23.00 -22.23 -6.63
N CYS A 322 -21.87 -22.01 -5.95
CA CYS A 322 -20.61 -21.57 -6.53
C CYS A 322 -19.44 -22.47 -6.10
N ASN A 323 -18.51 -22.72 -7.01
CA ASN A 323 -17.21 -23.27 -6.67
C ASN A 323 -16.27 -22.15 -6.24
N MET A 324 -15.53 -22.34 -5.14
CA MET A 324 -14.49 -21.42 -4.70
C MET A 324 -13.12 -22.06 -4.85
N LEU A 325 -12.20 -21.39 -5.54
CA LEU A 325 -10.80 -21.80 -5.67
C LEU A 325 -9.90 -20.68 -5.14
N VAL A 326 -9.01 -21.01 -4.21
CA VAL A 326 -8.02 -20.06 -3.66
C VAL A 326 -6.69 -20.32 -4.35
N HIS A 327 -6.20 -19.34 -5.10
CA HIS A 327 -4.92 -19.43 -5.80
C HIS A 327 -3.79 -18.99 -4.87
N LYS A 328 -2.99 -19.95 -4.43
CA LYS A 328 -1.76 -19.66 -3.70
C LYS A 328 -0.74 -19.09 -4.67
N ASN A 329 -0.59 -17.78 -4.68
CA ASN A 329 0.47 -17.17 -5.47
C ASN A 329 1.82 -17.39 -4.77
N THR A 330 2.67 -18.22 -5.40
CA THR A 330 4.01 -18.56 -4.90
C THR A 330 5.03 -17.47 -5.18
N GLU A 331 4.73 -16.55 -6.11
CA GLU A 331 5.59 -15.39 -6.34
C GLU A 331 5.52 -14.44 -5.14
N SER A 332 6.67 -13.91 -4.71
CA SER A 332 6.79 -13.15 -3.46
C SER A 332 5.90 -11.90 -3.42
N ASN A 333 5.55 -11.33 -4.58
CA ASN A 333 4.94 -10.00 -4.67
C ASN A 333 3.51 -9.99 -5.24
N ARG A 334 2.94 -11.14 -5.59
CA ARG A 334 1.57 -11.16 -6.11
C ARG A 334 0.58 -11.51 -5.01
N PRO A 335 -0.51 -10.74 -4.85
CA PRO A 335 -1.55 -11.06 -3.89
C PRO A 335 -2.22 -12.39 -4.24
N MET A 336 -2.62 -13.16 -3.21
CA MET A 336 -3.52 -14.29 -3.38
C MET A 336 -4.85 -13.85 -4.00
N THR A 337 -5.46 -14.74 -4.78
CA THR A 337 -6.75 -14.47 -5.41
C THR A 337 -7.74 -15.60 -5.15
N ILE A 338 -9.02 -15.27 -5.13
CA ILE A 338 -10.12 -16.22 -4.95
C ILE A 338 -10.97 -16.19 -6.23
N SER A 339 -10.96 -17.27 -6.99
CA SER A 339 -11.85 -17.44 -8.13
C SER A 339 -13.16 -18.09 -7.68
N ILE A 340 -14.28 -17.47 -8.08
CA ILE A 340 -15.62 -17.98 -7.81
C ILE A 340 -16.28 -18.30 -9.14
N THR A 341 -16.69 -19.56 -9.33
CA THR A 341 -17.34 -20.04 -10.55
C THR A 341 -18.75 -20.49 -10.26
N HIS A 342 -19.72 -20.04 -11.04
CA HIS A 342 -21.11 -20.47 -10.89
C HIS A 342 -21.28 -21.94 -11.35
N LEU A 343 -21.92 -22.79 -10.54
CA LEU A 343 -22.03 -24.22 -10.82
C LEU A 343 -23.16 -24.63 -11.77
N ASN A 344 -24.11 -23.73 -12.04
CA ASN A 344 -25.27 -24.03 -12.88
C ASN A 344 -25.10 -23.39 -14.26
N ASP A 345 -25.57 -24.08 -15.29
CA ASP A 345 -25.52 -23.65 -16.69
C ASP A 345 -26.40 -22.42 -16.97
N ASN A 346 -27.31 -22.05 -16.05
CA ASN A 346 -28.14 -20.87 -16.21
C ASN A 346 -27.41 -19.58 -15.78
N PRO A 347 -26.92 -18.75 -16.72
CA PRO A 347 -26.17 -17.54 -16.39
C PRO A 347 -27.01 -16.46 -15.70
N TYR A 348 -28.34 -16.45 -15.90
CA TYR A 348 -29.24 -15.44 -15.33
C TYR A 348 -29.35 -15.53 -13.80
N LYS A 349 -28.95 -16.65 -13.20
CA LYS A 349 -28.90 -16.82 -11.74
C LYS A 349 -27.53 -16.52 -11.14
N ALA A 350 -26.49 -16.36 -11.97
CA ALA A 350 -25.12 -16.20 -11.52
C ALA A 350 -24.95 -14.97 -10.61
N ASP A 351 -25.51 -13.82 -10.96
CA ASP A 351 -25.37 -12.58 -10.17
C ASP A 351 -25.93 -12.68 -8.75
N LYS A 352 -27.07 -13.37 -8.59
CA LYS A 352 -27.67 -13.62 -7.27
C LYS A 352 -26.75 -14.51 -6.45
N HIS A 353 -26.27 -15.59 -7.04
CA HIS A 353 -25.37 -16.56 -6.41
C HIS A 353 -24.01 -15.95 -6.05
N PHE A 354 -23.42 -15.14 -6.94
CA PHE A 354 -22.22 -14.36 -6.67
C PHE A 354 -22.39 -13.37 -5.53
N THR A 355 -23.57 -12.73 -5.43
CA THR A 355 -23.87 -11.84 -4.31
C THR A 355 -23.89 -12.60 -2.98
N VAL A 356 -24.42 -13.82 -2.95
CA VAL A 356 -24.40 -14.70 -1.76
C VAL A 356 -22.97 -15.16 -1.45
N ALA A 357 -22.25 -15.70 -2.44
CA ALA A 357 -20.87 -16.14 -2.28
C ALA A 357 -19.97 -15.03 -1.73
N ARG A 358 -20.10 -13.81 -2.26
CA ARG A 358 -19.37 -12.64 -1.78
C ARG A 358 -19.64 -12.34 -0.30
N LYS A 359 -20.90 -12.33 0.13
CA LYS A 359 -21.25 -12.08 1.54
C LYS A 359 -20.59 -13.13 2.44
N MET A 360 -20.63 -14.39 2.03
CA MET A 360 -20.01 -15.49 2.79
C MET A 360 -18.48 -15.35 2.84
N ILE A 361 -17.83 -14.97 1.74
CA ILE A 361 -16.38 -14.73 1.72
C ILE A 361 -16.02 -13.56 2.63
N GLN A 362 -16.80 -12.49 2.62
CA GLN A 362 -16.63 -11.35 3.54
C GLN A 362 -16.79 -11.79 5.00
N GLU A 363 -17.81 -12.58 5.33
CA GLU A 363 -17.98 -13.16 6.68
C GLU A 363 -16.78 -14.02 7.10
N ILE A 364 -16.21 -14.81 6.18
CA ILE A 364 -15.03 -15.63 6.46
C ILE A 364 -13.81 -14.74 6.73
N LEU A 365 -13.56 -13.75 5.87
CA LEU A 365 -12.42 -12.84 5.99
C LEU A 365 -12.52 -11.96 7.24
N LEU A 366 -13.72 -11.50 7.61
CA LEU A 366 -13.93 -10.74 8.85
C LEU A 366 -13.62 -11.57 10.10
N LYS A 367 -13.71 -12.91 10.03
CA LYS A 367 -13.34 -13.81 11.13
C LYS A 367 -11.86 -14.20 11.13
N PHE A 368 -11.10 -13.81 10.12
CA PHE A 368 -9.66 -14.07 10.09
C PHE A 368 -8.99 -13.32 11.24
N LYS A 369 -8.07 -14.01 11.92
CA LYS A 369 -7.25 -13.43 12.98
C LYS A 369 -5.80 -13.87 12.89
N MET A 370 -4.87 -12.94 13.10
CA MET A 370 -3.46 -13.25 13.31
C MET A 370 -3.14 -13.42 14.81
N PRO A 371 -2.10 -14.18 15.19
CA PRO A 371 -1.68 -14.30 16.58
C PRO A 371 -1.45 -12.93 17.22
N GLY A 372 -2.05 -12.69 18.39
CA GLY A 372 -1.94 -11.42 19.12
C GLY A 372 -2.83 -10.29 18.61
N LEU A 373 -3.62 -10.48 17.55
CA LEU A 373 -4.55 -9.49 17.03
C LEU A 373 -6.02 -9.95 17.16
N PRO A 374 -6.97 -9.02 17.33
CA PRO A 374 -8.39 -9.34 17.27
C PRO A 374 -8.80 -9.79 15.85
N PRO A 375 -9.92 -10.51 15.67
CA PRO A 375 -10.50 -10.73 14.36
C PRO A 375 -10.70 -9.41 13.59
N ILE A 376 -10.51 -9.41 12.27
CA ILE A 376 -10.66 -8.19 11.44
C ILE A 376 -12.04 -7.53 11.62
N GLY A 377 -13.09 -8.32 11.80
CA GLY A 377 -14.45 -7.83 12.02
C GLY A 377 -14.65 -7.07 13.33
N GLU A 378 -13.68 -7.14 14.24
CA GLU A 378 -13.73 -6.51 15.57
C GLU A 378 -12.83 -5.28 15.67
N ASP A 379 -12.04 -4.95 14.65
CA ASP A 379 -11.15 -3.79 14.61
C ASP A 379 -11.49 -2.79 13.50
N GLY A 380 -10.70 -1.71 13.44
CA GLY A 380 -10.79 -0.68 12.41
C GLY A 380 -10.40 -1.17 11.02
N SER A 381 -9.78 -2.34 10.85
CA SER A 381 -9.38 -2.88 9.54
C SER A 381 -10.58 -3.41 8.73
N SER A 382 -11.70 -3.72 9.38
CA SER A 382 -12.95 -4.18 8.74
C SER A 382 -13.44 -3.27 7.60
N GLY A 383 -13.40 -1.94 7.79
CA GLY A 383 -13.84 -0.99 6.76
C GLY A 383 -13.01 -1.07 5.49
N ARG A 384 -11.68 -1.12 5.62
CA ARG A 384 -10.73 -1.27 4.50
C ARG A 384 -10.93 -2.60 3.79
N LEU A 385 -11.06 -3.69 4.53
CA LEU A 385 -11.34 -5.02 3.96
C LEU A 385 -12.62 -5.00 3.11
N LEU A 386 -13.73 -4.52 3.67
CA LEU A 386 -15.01 -4.51 2.97
C LEU A 386 -14.98 -3.62 1.72
N TYR A 387 -14.28 -2.48 1.77
CA TYR A 387 -14.08 -1.59 0.63
C TYR A 387 -13.30 -2.27 -0.50
N GLU A 388 -12.12 -2.84 -0.21
CA GLU A 388 -11.24 -3.42 -1.23
C GLU A 388 -11.87 -4.66 -1.89
N ILE A 389 -12.54 -5.51 -1.11
CA ILE A 389 -13.27 -6.67 -1.66
C ILE A 389 -14.38 -6.20 -2.60
N MET A 390 -15.10 -5.13 -2.26
CA MET A 390 -16.18 -4.60 -3.09
C MET A 390 -15.69 -3.96 -4.38
N LYS A 391 -14.51 -3.34 -4.35
CA LYS A 391 -13.86 -2.75 -5.54
C LYS A 391 -13.58 -3.79 -6.62
N CYS A 392 -13.30 -5.05 -6.25
CA CYS A 392 -13.06 -6.15 -7.19
C CYS A 392 -14.27 -6.49 -8.08
N PHE A 393 -15.49 -6.13 -7.68
CA PHE A 393 -16.70 -6.48 -8.42
C PHE A 393 -17.11 -5.47 -9.49
N GLY A 394 -16.37 -4.35 -9.62
CA GLY A 394 -16.72 -3.30 -10.57
C GLY A 394 -18.11 -2.67 -10.33
N LYS A 395 -18.73 -2.92 -9.17
CA LYS A 395 -20.02 -2.32 -8.76
C LYS A 395 -19.85 -0.89 -8.23
N ASN A 396 -18.81 -0.21 -8.68
CA ASN A 396 -18.62 1.19 -8.41
C ASN A 396 -19.65 1.95 -9.26
N PRO A 397 -20.29 3.01 -8.75
CA PRO A 397 -20.98 3.93 -9.61
C PRO A 397 -20.00 4.35 -10.71
N LEU A 398 -20.34 4.12 -11.98
CA LEU A 398 -19.43 4.27 -13.14
C LEU A 398 -18.74 5.65 -13.23
N GLN A 399 -19.22 6.63 -12.47
CA GLN A 399 -18.78 8.02 -12.47
C GLN A 399 -18.17 8.48 -11.14
N SER A 400 -18.02 7.59 -10.14
CA SER A 400 -17.40 7.98 -8.86
C SER A 400 -15.90 8.20 -9.05
N THR A 401 -15.47 9.42 -8.75
CA THR A 401 -14.07 9.83 -8.83
C THR A 401 -13.22 9.34 -7.65
N SER A 402 -13.84 9.02 -6.51
CA SER A 402 -13.15 8.46 -5.36
C SER A 402 -13.11 6.92 -5.36
N GLY A 403 -13.69 6.29 -6.37
CA GLY A 403 -13.85 4.82 -6.41
C GLY A 403 -14.82 4.32 -5.34
N ALA A 404 -15.84 5.10 -5.00
CA ALA A 404 -16.80 4.75 -3.96
C ALA A 404 -17.53 3.44 -4.27
N VAL A 405 -17.80 2.66 -3.22
CA VAL A 405 -18.48 1.36 -3.30
C VAL A 405 -19.72 1.36 -2.42
N THR A 406 -20.75 0.58 -2.79
CA THR A 406 -21.94 0.38 -1.94
C THR A 406 -21.81 -0.90 -1.13
N GLN A 407 -21.79 -0.80 0.20
CA GLN A 407 -21.55 -1.92 1.11
C GLN A 407 -22.18 -1.70 2.49
N LEU A 408 -22.39 -2.79 3.24
CA LEU A 408 -22.80 -2.73 4.64
C LEU A 408 -21.79 -1.92 5.46
N HIS A 409 -22.30 -1.06 6.33
CA HIS A 409 -21.45 -0.24 7.18
C HIS A 409 -20.60 -1.12 8.12
N PRO A 410 -19.27 -0.95 8.18
CA PRO A 410 -18.40 -1.84 8.96
C PRO A 410 -18.57 -1.67 10.47
N PHE A 411 -18.92 -0.47 10.94
CA PHE A 411 -18.90 -0.13 12.37
C PHE A 411 -20.28 0.01 13.02
N THR A 412 -21.36 -0.25 12.30
CA THR A 412 -22.72 -0.13 12.82
C THR A 412 -23.45 -1.46 12.64
N LYS A 413 -24.42 -1.70 13.53
CA LYS A 413 -25.21 -2.94 13.51
C LYS A 413 -26.45 -2.84 12.63
N ASP A 414 -26.75 -1.65 12.12
CA ASP A 414 -27.81 -1.50 11.14
C ASP A 414 -27.34 -2.19 9.86
N GLN A 415 -28.06 -3.23 9.45
CA GLN A 415 -27.76 -4.00 8.24
C GLN A 415 -28.08 -3.20 6.97
N LYS A 416 -27.80 -1.89 6.99
CA LYS A 416 -28.04 -0.93 5.92
C LYS A 416 -26.81 -0.83 5.05
N TYR A 417 -27.07 -0.65 3.76
CA TYR A 417 -26.04 -0.35 2.78
C TYR A 417 -25.70 1.13 2.82
N HIS A 418 -24.43 1.43 2.67
CA HIS A 418 -23.88 2.78 2.61
C HIS A 418 -22.94 2.89 1.42
N CYS A 419 -22.76 4.10 0.91
CA CYS A 419 -21.69 4.37 -0.03
C CYS A 419 -20.44 4.73 0.78
N MET A 420 -19.30 4.12 0.48
CA MET A 420 -18.07 4.34 1.22
C MET A 420 -16.84 4.43 0.31
N SER A 421 -15.82 5.15 0.79
CA SER A 421 -14.50 5.25 0.17
C SER A 421 -13.43 5.39 1.25
N ILE A 422 -12.19 5.04 0.93
CA ILE A 422 -11.05 5.15 1.84
C ILE A 422 -10.08 6.21 1.34
N VAL A 423 -9.42 6.89 2.28
CA VAL A 423 -8.30 7.80 2.01
C VAL A 423 -7.17 7.45 2.97
N GLU A 424 -6.00 7.09 2.46
CA GLU A 424 -4.81 6.84 3.28
C GLU A 424 -4.39 8.12 4.01
N LEU A 425 -3.96 7.98 5.27
CA LEU A 425 -3.50 9.12 6.06
C LEU A 425 -1.99 9.35 5.88
N PRO A 426 -1.53 10.62 5.91
CA PRO A 426 -0.11 10.92 5.83
C PRO A 426 0.62 10.47 7.10
N SER A 427 1.90 10.15 6.93
CA SER A 427 2.78 9.73 8.01
C SER A 427 4.14 10.39 7.96
N GLN A 428 4.84 10.36 9.08
CA GLN A 428 6.21 10.82 9.22
C GLN A 428 7.03 9.74 9.94
N PHE A 429 8.24 9.47 9.43
CA PHE A 429 9.18 8.61 10.12
C PHE A 429 9.83 9.39 11.27
N THR A 430 9.68 8.85 12.47
CA THR A 430 10.31 9.33 13.70
C THR A 430 11.29 8.28 14.22
N VAL A 431 12.12 8.65 15.21
CA VAL A 431 13.03 7.70 15.88
C VAL A 431 12.27 6.52 16.51
N LYS A 432 11.00 6.73 16.89
CA LYS A 432 10.13 5.70 17.50
C LYS A 432 9.35 4.87 16.47
N GLY A 433 9.58 5.08 15.18
CA GLY A 433 8.82 4.48 14.09
C GLY A 433 7.94 5.49 13.36
N ARG A 434 6.94 4.98 12.64
CA ARG A 434 6.07 5.82 11.80
C ARG A 434 4.94 6.43 12.65
N SER A 435 4.82 7.75 12.61
CA SER A 435 3.74 8.52 13.26
C SER A 435 2.77 8.98 12.19
N TYR A 436 1.47 8.72 12.38
CA TYR A 436 0.43 9.08 11.42
C TYR A 436 -0.30 10.33 11.88
N HIS A 437 -0.64 11.18 10.92
CA HIS A 437 -1.26 12.47 11.19
C HIS A 437 -2.69 12.48 10.62
N GLY A 438 -3.69 12.51 11.50
CA GLY A 438 -5.10 12.62 11.13
C GLY A 438 -5.91 13.63 11.94
N ASP A 439 -5.40 14.10 13.08
CA ASP A 439 -6.17 14.95 14.01
C ASP A 439 -6.59 16.31 13.41
N TYR A 440 -5.87 16.84 12.42
CA TYR A 440 -6.27 18.07 11.73
C TYR A 440 -7.64 17.92 11.03
N LEU A 441 -8.04 16.70 10.66
CA LEU A 441 -9.37 16.41 10.09
C LEU A 441 -10.49 16.56 11.14
N LYS A 442 -10.16 16.52 12.44
CA LYS A 442 -11.09 16.77 13.55
C LYS A 442 -11.30 18.27 13.83
N SER A 443 -10.59 19.17 13.13
CA SER A 443 -10.75 20.61 13.33
C SER A 443 -12.16 21.09 12.99
N LYS A 444 -12.68 22.09 13.72
CA LYS A 444 -14.05 22.62 13.53
C LYS A 444 -14.33 23.04 12.08
N SER A 445 -13.33 23.62 11.42
CA SER A 445 -13.42 24.05 10.01
C SER A 445 -13.61 22.85 9.08
N MET A 446 -12.81 21.79 9.25
CA MET A 446 -12.91 20.56 8.46
C MET A 446 -14.24 19.84 8.71
N LEU A 447 -14.64 19.68 9.97
CA LEU A 447 -15.92 19.05 10.32
C LEU A 447 -17.12 19.80 9.74
N LYS A 448 -17.09 21.14 9.68
CA LYS A 448 -18.15 21.93 9.04
C LYS A 448 -18.27 21.62 7.54
N LYS A 449 -17.14 21.53 6.83
CA LYS A 449 -17.10 21.18 5.40
C LYS A 449 -17.60 19.75 5.15
N ILE A 450 -17.13 18.79 5.95
CA ILE A 450 -17.54 17.38 5.84
C ILE A 450 -19.04 17.24 6.09
N ARG A 451 -19.59 17.85 7.14
CA ARG A 451 -21.04 17.79 7.43
C ARG A 451 -21.91 18.33 6.31
N ALA A 452 -21.44 19.34 5.57
CA ALA A 452 -22.15 19.88 4.41
C ALA A 452 -22.32 18.87 3.26
N THR A 453 -21.60 17.74 3.28
CA THR A 453 -21.71 16.67 2.30
C THR A 453 -22.67 15.54 2.70
N ASN A 454 -23.31 15.62 3.88
CA ASN A 454 -24.09 14.53 4.47
C ASN A 454 -23.32 13.21 4.62
N CYS A 455 -21.99 13.29 4.74
CA CYS A 455 -21.13 12.14 4.99
C CYS A 455 -20.54 12.18 6.40
N THR A 456 -20.15 11.02 6.89
CA THR A 456 -19.40 10.81 8.13
C THR A 456 -17.99 10.34 7.77
N VAL A 457 -16.99 10.84 8.48
CA VAL A 457 -15.59 10.40 8.32
C VAL A 457 -15.14 9.75 9.62
N TYR A 458 -14.68 8.50 9.52
CA TYR A 458 -14.05 7.77 10.62
C TYR A 458 -12.54 7.77 10.41
N LEU A 459 -11.78 8.11 11.44
CA LEU A 459 -10.33 7.93 11.43
C LEU A 459 -10.01 6.59 12.08
N CYS A 460 -9.35 5.72 11.33
CA CYS A 460 -8.99 4.37 11.72
C CYS A 460 -7.46 4.30 11.85
N GLY A 461 -6.97 3.93 13.03
CA GLY A 461 -5.55 3.89 13.41
C GLY A 461 -5.42 3.78 14.92
N ASP A 462 -4.26 3.35 15.41
CA ASP A 462 -4.02 3.10 16.84
C ASP A 462 -4.03 4.40 17.66
N GLU A 463 -3.68 5.51 17.02
CA GLU A 463 -3.79 6.88 17.55
C GLU A 463 -5.22 7.47 17.51
N PHE A 464 -6.21 6.71 17.02
CA PHE A 464 -7.59 7.14 16.89
C PHE A 464 -8.57 6.20 17.61
N ASP A 465 -9.86 6.54 17.58
CA ASP A 465 -10.91 5.79 18.28
C ASP A 465 -11.18 4.38 17.66
N ARG A 466 -10.49 4.03 16.57
CA ARG A 466 -10.68 2.79 15.82
C ARG A 466 -9.32 2.17 15.49
N PRO A 467 -8.69 1.43 16.42
CA PRO A 467 -7.40 0.78 16.20
C PRO A 467 -7.38 -0.12 14.96
N VAL A 468 -6.24 -0.21 14.29
CA VAL A 468 -6.08 -0.97 13.03
C VAL A 468 -4.93 -1.94 13.21
N GLY A 469 -5.23 -3.22 13.44
CA GLY A 469 -4.20 -4.23 13.69
C GLY A 469 -3.51 -4.77 12.43
N TYR A 470 -4.19 -4.72 11.28
CA TYR A 470 -3.74 -5.41 10.06
C TYR A 470 -3.15 -4.47 9.00
N GLY A 471 -3.59 -3.22 8.97
CA GLY A 471 -3.29 -2.26 7.92
C GLY A 471 -2.56 -1.02 8.41
N GLU A 472 -2.38 -0.06 7.51
CA GLU A 472 -1.99 1.30 7.88
C GLU A 472 -3.23 2.14 8.22
N PRO A 473 -3.10 3.16 9.09
CA PRO A 473 -4.16 4.11 9.39
C PRO A 473 -4.74 4.79 8.15
N TYR A 474 -6.06 4.98 8.15
CA TYR A 474 -6.81 5.51 7.02
C TYR A 474 -8.08 6.25 7.49
N ALA A 475 -8.62 7.11 6.64
CA ALA A 475 -9.92 7.72 6.82
C ALA A 475 -10.97 6.95 6.00
N LEU A 476 -12.01 6.43 6.67
CA LEU A 476 -13.19 5.87 6.03
C LEU A 476 -14.27 6.95 5.88
N VAL A 477 -14.60 7.28 4.65
CA VAL A 477 -15.67 8.22 4.30
C VAL A 477 -16.94 7.43 4.00
N VAL A 478 -18.04 7.71 4.70
CA VAL A 478 -19.31 6.98 4.57
C VAL A 478 -20.46 7.96 4.35
N GLY A 479 -21.27 7.71 3.32
CA GLY A 479 -22.50 8.45 3.01
C GLY A 479 -23.70 7.54 2.82
N ASN A 480 -24.83 8.12 2.40
CA ASN A 480 -26.03 7.35 2.05
C ASN A 480 -25.77 6.40 0.87
N ALA A 481 -26.47 5.26 0.82
CA ALA A 481 -26.29 4.21 -0.20
C ALA A 481 -26.30 4.71 -1.65
N THR A 482 -27.10 5.73 -1.92
CA THR A 482 -27.34 6.30 -3.25
C THR A 482 -26.55 7.58 -3.53
N ASP A 483 -25.91 8.18 -2.52
CA ASP A 483 -25.22 9.48 -2.64
C ASP A 483 -23.71 9.33 -2.74
N TRP A 484 -23.25 8.65 -3.79
CA TRP A 484 -21.82 8.52 -4.08
C TRP A 484 -21.17 9.86 -4.43
N LYS A 485 -21.94 10.84 -4.95
CA LYS A 485 -21.46 12.20 -5.21
C LYS A 485 -21.13 12.93 -3.92
N GLY A 486 -21.91 12.71 -2.85
CA GLY A 486 -21.60 13.18 -1.51
C GLY A 486 -20.27 12.63 -1.01
N VAL A 487 -20.06 11.31 -1.17
CA VAL A 487 -18.81 10.64 -0.81
C VAL A 487 -17.62 11.21 -1.61
N ASP A 488 -17.75 11.40 -2.92
CA ASP A 488 -16.70 12.01 -3.76
C ASP A 488 -16.31 13.41 -3.25
N ARG A 489 -17.30 14.26 -2.94
CA ARG A 489 -17.04 15.61 -2.39
C ARG A 489 -16.36 15.55 -1.02
N ALA A 490 -16.80 14.63 -0.16
CA ALA A 490 -16.22 14.44 1.18
C ALA A 490 -14.76 13.95 1.09
N VAL A 491 -14.47 13.01 0.18
CA VAL A 491 -13.09 12.56 -0.11
C VAL A 491 -12.24 13.72 -0.63
N GLY A 492 -12.78 14.58 -1.50
CA GLY A 492 -12.10 15.79 -1.96
C GLY A 492 -11.71 16.71 -0.79
N ILE A 493 -12.65 16.97 0.13
CA ILE A 493 -12.38 17.77 1.34
C ILE A 493 -11.29 17.11 2.21
N VAL A 494 -11.34 15.80 2.43
CA VAL A 494 -10.32 15.08 3.22
C VAL A 494 -8.95 15.19 2.55
N LYS A 495 -8.86 14.99 1.23
CA LYS A 495 -7.62 15.12 0.45
C LYS A 495 -7.06 16.55 0.48
N ASP A 496 -7.91 17.57 0.37
CA ASP A 496 -7.50 18.96 0.50
C ASP A 496 -6.93 19.26 1.91
N GLY A 497 -7.56 18.67 2.94
CA GLY A 497 -7.07 18.73 4.31
C GLY A 497 -5.68 18.09 4.46
N ILE A 498 -5.50 16.88 3.91
CA ILE A 498 -4.21 16.17 3.87
C ILE A 498 -3.15 17.05 3.19
N HIS A 499 -3.46 17.57 1.99
CA HIS A 499 -2.52 18.37 1.22
C HIS A 499 -2.13 19.67 1.93
N TRP A 500 -3.10 20.34 2.57
CA TRP A 500 -2.83 21.50 3.40
C TRP A 500 -1.94 21.16 4.60
N HIS A 501 -2.19 20.04 5.27
CA HIS A 501 -1.36 19.58 6.39
C HIS A 501 0.08 19.27 5.96
N GLN A 502 0.25 18.53 4.85
CA GLN A 502 1.58 18.16 4.34
C GLN A 502 2.45 19.38 4.01
N LYS A 503 1.86 20.45 3.44
CA LYS A 503 2.57 21.72 3.18
C LYS A 503 3.14 22.39 4.43
N ASN A 504 2.53 22.15 5.59
CA ASN A 504 2.90 22.82 6.84
C ASN A 504 3.67 21.91 7.81
N CYS A 505 3.56 20.58 7.67
CA CYS A 505 4.06 19.61 8.64
C CYS A 505 5.28 18.79 8.14
N GLY A 506 5.59 18.79 6.85
CA GLY A 506 6.69 18.00 6.29
C GLY A 506 6.48 16.48 6.34
N CYS A 507 5.22 16.03 6.46
CA CYS A 507 4.85 14.61 6.39
C CYS A 507 4.54 14.16 4.96
N PHE A 508 4.63 12.85 4.70
CA PHE A 508 4.48 12.25 3.37
C PHE A 508 3.32 11.24 3.36
N LEU A 509 2.72 10.98 2.20
CA LEU A 509 1.79 9.85 2.08
C LEU A 509 2.60 8.55 2.08
N ALA A 510 2.09 7.51 2.74
CA ALA A 510 2.60 6.18 2.53
C ALA A 510 2.18 5.75 1.12
N GLU A 511 3.16 5.60 0.21
CA GLU A 511 2.94 5.04 -1.13
C GLU A 511 2.89 3.51 -1.08
#